data_AF-A0A151B348-F1
#
_entry.id   AF-A0A151B348-F1
#
_cell.length_a   1.000
_cell.length_b   1.000
_cell.length_c   1.000
_cell.angle_alpha   90.00
_cell.angle_beta   90.00
_cell.angle_gamma   90.00
#
_symmetry.space_group_name_H-M   'P 1'
#
loop_
_entity.id
_entity.type
_entity.pdbx_description
1 polymer ?
#
loop_
_entity_poly.entity_id
_entity_poly.type
_entity_poly.pdbx_seq_one_letter_code
_entity_poly.pdbx_strand_id
1 'polypeptide(L)'
;MEKNISEYCLNNERISDVIHLFEKNFELEYNDLKSKRKKELFIFSDFIFKNWYYSSLINDDKTSPANYINTQIHKKFGTKYMTVPHVNAKRNGKRALKFELNFKFFSLDNHPVVNDMKTFIEFCTPSVRFCKEEDFLVEDFEDLLVNINYNNMYYLIYLTEVAYELNLLKDMPSLHIKCAQVTDEVNTFFKLSKRKQFEKIFNASIAVSSKILLRQLVFLENTFTEDFIIYLLDNNMIVDDIYKKMYSKLNIDISFLFSDNKLSGMEDFDEFTSKHKEAKMIMASMTILDIFFGMWFVNVFGYYLQVIQPICIDYYEIGHHLENFCAAFDGKLPLEPFLFKCPYAYDLTPLGEKILSKYKTPKKKKFQQFEKYTKFNNVFARIVNFDFENDKNFQYLLENMNFPSQLK
;
A
#
# COMPACT_ATOMS: atom_id res chain seq x y z
N MET A 1 12.06 24.07 -3.83
CA MET A 1 10.91 23.76 -2.94
C MET A 1 11.06 22.38 -2.32
N GLU A 2 11.24 21.30 -3.10
CA GLU A 2 11.47 19.94 -2.58
C GLU A 2 12.62 19.87 -1.56
N LYS A 3 13.78 20.45 -1.88
CA LYS A 3 14.91 20.58 -0.92
C LYS A 3 14.49 21.20 0.42
N ASN A 4 13.75 22.30 0.39
CA ASN A 4 13.28 22.98 1.62
C ASN A 4 12.27 22.12 2.39
N ILE A 5 11.42 21.34 1.71
CA ILE A 5 10.51 20.40 2.38
C ILE A 5 11.32 19.27 3.02
N SER A 6 12.31 18.72 2.32
CA SER A 6 13.20 17.68 2.85
C SER A 6 13.95 18.17 4.09
N GLU A 7 14.58 19.36 4.02
CA GLU A 7 15.26 19.98 5.15
C GLU A 7 14.30 20.24 6.31
N TYR A 8 13.07 20.66 6.04
CA TYR A 8 12.06 20.80 7.09
C TYR A 8 11.70 19.46 7.73
N CYS A 9 11.53 18.40 6.96
CA CYS A 9 11.18 17.09 7.52
C CYS A 9 12.31 16.51 8.35
N LEU A 10 13.56 16.65 7.90
CA LEU A 10 14.75 16.18 8.62
C LEU A 10 15.03 16.97 9.90
N ASN A 11 14.74 18.28 9.92
CA ASN A 11 14.96 19.14 11.09
C ASN A 11 13.74 19.27 12.01
N ASN A 12 12.62 18.63 11.68
CA ASN A 12 11.42 18.66 12.53
C ASN A 12 11.46 17.45 13.47
N GLU A 13 11.81 17.71 14.73
CA GLU A 13 11.92 16.70 15.79
C GLU A 13 10.72 15.76 15.81
N ARG A 14 9.49 16.28 15.69
CA ARG A 14 8.29 15.44 15.77
C ARG A 14 8.10 14.55 14.55
N ILE A 15 8.52 14.98 13.36
CA ILE A 15 8.49 14.11 12.17
C ILE A 15 9.55 13.01 12.33
N SER A 16 10.72 13.36 12.85
CA SER A 16 11.78 12.41 13.19
C SER A 16 11.30 11.39 14.22
N ASP A 17 10.69 11.83 15.31
CA ASP A 17 10.17 11.01 16.39
C ASP A 17 9.13 9.98 15.88
N VAL A 18 8.18 10.41 15.02
CA VAL A 18 7.21 9.49 14.39
C VAL A 18 7.95 8.38 13.65
N ILE A 19 8.97 8.73 12.86
CA ILE A 19 9.71 7.76 12.04
C ILE A 19 10.58 6.86 12.92
N HIS A 20 11.20 7.39 13.97
CA HIS A 20 11.99 6.62 14.93
C HIS A 20 11.16 5.58 15.68
N LEU A 21 9.85 5.79 15.88
CA LEU A 21 8.97 4.75 16.43
C LEU A 21 8.98 3.49 15.56
N PHE A 22 8.94 3.65 14.23
CA PHE A 22 9.07 2.52 13.31
C PHE A 22 10.45 1.88 13.42
N GLU A 23 11.52 2.68 13.33
CA GLU A 23 12.89 2.16 13.31
C GLU A 23 13.21 1.35 14.56
N LYS A 24 12.85 1.88 15.75
CA LYS A 24 13.04 1.19 17.04
C LYS A 24 12.23 -0.09 17.09
N ASN A 25 10.93 -0.02 16.79
CA ASN A 25 10.05 -1.18 16.88
C ASN A 25 10.46 -2.28 15.88
N PHE A 26 10.73 -1.89 14.62
CA PHE A 26 11.20 -2.81 13.60
C PHE A 26 12.54 -3.46 13.97
N GLU A 27 13.52 -2.71 14.48
CA GLU A 27 14.80 -3.28 14.89
C GLU A 27 14.66 -4.28 16.04
N LEU A 28 13.84 -3.97 17.06
CA LEU A 28 13.56 -4.86 18.19
C LEU A 28 12.91 -6.16 17.70
N GLU A 29 11.76 -6.06 17.04
CA GLU A 29 10.96 -7.22 16.60
C GLU A 29 11.72 -8.07 15.58
N TYR A 30 12.40 -7.43 14.63
CA TYR A 30 13.24 -8.16 13.69
C TYR A 30 14.39 -8.86 14.42
N ASN A 31 15.00 -8.24 15.44
CA ASN A 31 16.09 -8.86 16.20
C ASN A 31 15.66 -10.07 17.02
N ASP A 32 14.46 -10.03 17.58
CA ASP A 32 13.89 -11.11 18.40
C ASP A 32 13.28 -12.25 17.58
N LEU A 33 13.06 -12.03 16.28
CA LEU A 33 12.53 -13.04 15.37
C LEU A 33 13.41 -14.31 15.32
N LYS A 34 12.88 -15.41 15.86
CA LYS A 34 13.53 -16.73 15.93
C LYS A 34 13.32 -17.56 14.65
N SER A 35 13.57 -16.97 13.49
CA SER A 35 13.45 -17.65 12.20
C SER A 35 14.80 -17.83 11.49
N LYS A 36 15.01 -19.00 10.89
CA LYS A 36 16.16 -19.26 10.01
C LYS A 36 16.11 -18.41 8.73
N ARG A 37 14.91 -17.97 8.35
CA ARG A 37 14.64 -17.19 7.14
C ARG A 37 14.47 -15.68 7.38
N LYS A 38 14.91 -15.23 8.55
CA LYS A 38 14.88 -13.81 8.93
C LYS A 38 15.53 -12.91 7.86
N LYS A 39 16.60 -13.36 7.19
CA LYS A 39 17.30 -12.54 6.19
C LYS A 39 16.46 -12.29 4.95
N GLU A 40 15.70 -13.29 4.54
CA GLU A 40 14.84 -13.31 3.38
C GLU A 40 13.66 -12.36 3.57
N LEU A 41 13.13 -12.26 4.80
CA LEU A 41 12.06 -11.30 5.12
C LEU A 41 12.49 -9.84 5.04
N PHE A 42 13.79 -9.55 5.16
CA PHE A 42 14.32 -8.20 5.13
C PHE A 42 14.04 -7.49 3.79
N ILE A 43 13.90 -8.25 2.70
CA ILE A 43 13.59 -7.70 1.37
C ILE A 43 12.21 -7.04 1.32
N PHE A 44 11.32 -7.36 2.27
CA PHE A 44 9.97 -6.80 2.37
C PHE A 44 9.88 -5.64 3.37
N SER A 45 11.01 -5.13 3.88
CA SER A 45 11.04 -4.01 4.83
C SER A 45 10.28 -2.77 4.33
N ASP A 46 10.35 -2.47 3.02
CA ASP A 46 9.58 -1.38 2.40
C ASP A 46 8.06 -1.60 2.52
N PHE A 47 7.58 -2.83 2.39
CA PHE A 47 6.15 -3.17 2.54
C PHE A 47 5.71 -3.07 4.00
N ILE A 48 6.53 -3.54 4.93
CA ILE A 48 6.26 -3.45 6.37
C ILE A 48 6.20 -1.98 6.78
N PHE A 49 7.16 -1.16 6.32
CA PHE A 49 7.15 0.28 6.53
C PHE A 49 5.89 0.93 5.94
N LYS A 50 5.52 0.62 4.70
CA LYS A 50 4.30 1.12 4.05
C LYS A 50 3.05 0.79 4.88
N ASN A 51 2.90 -0.47 5.30
CA ASN A 51 1.74 -0.90 6.06
C ASN A 51 1.64 -0.17 7.41
N TRP A 52 2.77 0.00 8.10
CA TRP A 52 2.86 0.81 9.32
C TRP A 52 2.59 2.30 9.06
N TYR A 53 3.12 2.85 7.96
CA TYR A 53 3.01 4.29 7.65
C TYR A 53 1.56 4.74 7.44
N TYR A 54 0.71 3.86 6.94
CA TYR A 54 -0.73 4.09 6.78
C TYR A 54 -1.57 3.54 7.94
N SER A 55 -0.99 2.76 8.85
CA SER A 55 -1.69 2.26 10.04
C SER A 55 -2.04 3.38 11.00
N SER A 56 -3.00 3.14 11.88
CA SER A 56 -3.24 4.08 12.95
C SER A 56 -2.08 4.03 13.95
N LEU A 57 -1.79 5.16 14.58
CA LEU A 57 -0.90 5.25 15.73
C LEU A 57 -1.58 4.77 17.02
N ILE A 58 -2.92 4.76 17.05
CA ILE A 58 -3.75 4.29 18.17
C ILE A 58 -4.93 3.49 17.61
N ASN A 59 -5.25 2.34 18.20
CA ASN A 59 -6.43 1.55 17.80
C ASN A 59 -7.73 2.38 17.81
N ASP A 60 -8.63 2.05 16.87
CA ASP A 60 -9.93 2.68 16.65
C ASP A 60 -9.86 4.19 16.32
N ASP A 61 -8.68 4.68 15.94
CA ASP A 61 -8.46 6.06 15.53
C ASP A 61 -7.95 6.17 14.08
N LYS A 62 -8.08 7.34 13.46
CA LYS A 62 -7.74 7.57 12.04
C LYS A 62 -6.42 8.33 11.87
N THR A 63 -5.66 8.49 12.95
CA THR A 63 -4.38 9.20 12.97
C THR A 63 -3.25 8.27 12.56
N SER A 64 -2.85 8.36 11.30
CA SER A 64 -1.67 7.66 10.78
C SER A 64 -0.44 8.56 10.67
N PRO A 65 0.79 7.99 10.64
CA PRO A 65 2.00 8.72 10.26
C PRO A 65 1.83 9.51 8.95
N ALA A 66 1.19 8.90 7.95
CA ALA A 66 0.94 9.52 6.65
C ALA A 66 0.14 10.82 6.75
N ASN A 67 -0.96 10.77 7.50
CA ASN A 67 -1.84 11.90 7.72
C ASN A 67 -1.13 13.02 8.48
N TYR A 68 -0.36 12.66 9.52
CA TYR A 68 0.39 13.63 10.30
C TYR A 68 1.42 14.40 9.47
N ILE A 69 2.32 13.67 8.81
CA ILE A 69 3.45 14.24 8.08
C ILE A 69 2.95 15.17 6.98
N ASN A 70 1.99 14.71 6.16
CA ASN A 70 1.43 15.53 5.09
C ASN A 70 0.65 16.74 5.62
N THR A 71 -0.07 16.61 6.74
CA THR A 71 -0.74 17.76 7.38
C THR A 71 0.25 18.85 7.79
N GLN A 72 1.40 18.49 8.39
CA GLN A 72 2.43 19.48 8.77
C GLN A 72 3.03 20.16 7.55
N ILE A 73 3.34 19.38 6.52
CA ILE A 73 3.93 19.89 5.27
C ILE A 73 2.95 20.82 4.56
N HIS A 74 1.68 20.43 4.44
CA HIS A 74 0.66 21.24 3.75
C HIS A 74 0.37 22.55 4.48
N LYS A 75 0.43 22.57 5.81
CA LYS A 75 0.32 23.81 6.60
C LYS A 75 1.44 24.79 6.31
N LYS A 76 2.67 24.29 6.08
CA LYS A 76 3.86 25.14 5.89
C LYS A 76 4.15 25.50 4.44
N PHE A 77 3.94 24.56 3.52
CA PHE A 77 4.35 24.67 2.11
C PHE A 77 3.18 24.58 1.12
N GLY A 78 1.95 24.40 1.59
CA GLY A 78 0.77 24.21 0.76
C GLY A 78 0.65 22.79 0.21
N THR A 79 -0.40 22.56 -0.59
CA THR A 79 -0.83 21.23 -1.05
C THR A 79 -0.31 20.87 -2.45
N LYS A 80 0.84 21.45 -2.84
CA LYS A 80 1.44 21.18 -4.16
C LYS A 80 2.02 19.77 -4.24
N TYR A 81 2.59 19.29 -3.14
CA TYR A 81 3.28 18.01 -3.05
C TYR A 81 2.58 17.09 -2.06
N MET A 82 2.50 15.81 -2.39
CA MET A 82 2.45 14.76 -1.38
C MET A 82 3.88 14.37 -1.04
N THR A 83 4.14 14.12 0.24
CA THR A 83 5.46 13.75 0.73
C THR A 83 5.36 12.42 1.45
N VAL A 84 6.19 11.46 1.03
CA VAL A 84 6.23 10.12 1.61
C VAL A 84 7.65 9.85 2.10
N PRO A 85 7.86 9.53 3.38
CA PRO A 85 9.14 9.06 3.86
C PRO A 85 9.47 7.71 3.23
N HIS A 86 10.76 7.46 3.05
CA HIS A 86 11.28 6.19 2.58
C HIS A 86 12.41 5.78 3.50
N VAL A 87 12.20 4.70 4.24
CA VAL A 87 13.15 4.20 5.22
C VAL A 87 13.86 3.00 4.62
N ASN A 88 15.11 3.21 4.21
CA ASN A 88 15.97 2.13 3.73
C ASN A 88 16.69 1.50 4.91
N ALA A 89 16.25 0.32 5.34
CA ALA A 89 16.98 -0.45 6.31
C ALA A 89 18.18 -1.14 5.63
N LYS A 90 19.37 -1.03 6.23
CA LYS A 90 20.57 -1.77 5.84
C LYS A 90 21.09 -2.54 7.04
N ARG A 91 21.65 -3.72 6.81
CA ARG A 91 22.30 -4.48 7.87
C ARG A 91 23.67 -3.88 8.18
N ASN A 92 23.91 -3.62 9.47
CA ASN A 92 25.21 -3.23 9.98
C ASN A 92 25.75 -4.34 10.91
N GLY A 93 26.36 -5.38 10.33
CA GLY A 93 26.82 -6.55 11.07
C GLY A 93 25.69 -7.55 11.39
N LYS A 94 25.82 -8.29 12.51
CA LYS A 94 24.93 -9.42 12.83
C LYS A 94 23.56 -9.02 13.39
N ARG A 95 23.48 -7.93 14.17
CA ARG A 95 22.25 -7.50 14.88
C ARG A 95 21.87 -6.03 14.66
N ALA A 96 22.81 -5.13 14.41
CA ALA A 96 22.46 -3.73 14.23
C ALA A 96 21.85 -3.48 12.84
N LEU A 97 20.74 -2.76 12.81
CA LEU A 97 20.19 -2.19 11.59
C LEU A 97 20.61 -0.72 11.51
N LYS A 98 20.92 -0.27 10.29
CA LYS A 98 21.12 1.15 9.99
C LYS A 98 19.97 1.58 9.10
N PHE A 99 19.22 2.58 9.53
CA PHE A 99 18.14 3.15 8.75
C PHE A 99 18.62 4.41 8.04
N GLU A 100 18.32 4.51 6.75
CA GLU A 100 18.56 5.69 5.94
C GLU A 100 17.21 6.26 5.51
N LEU A 101 16.86 7.43 6.07
CA LEU A 101 15.62 8.12 5.78
C LEU A 101 15.79 9.09 4.60
N ASN A 102 14.95 8.93 3.59
CA ASN A 102 14.80 9.87 2.48
C ASN A 102 13.32 10.27 2.33
N PHE A 103 13.05 11.35 1.61
CA PHE A 103 11.68 11.78 1.32
C PHE A 103 11.43 11.81 -0.18
N LYS A 104 10.31 11.22 -0.59
CA LYS A 104 9.82 11.27 -1.97
C LYS A 104 8.71 12.29 -2.09
N PHE A 105 8.75 13.06 -3.17
CA PHE A 105 7.80 14.14 -3.44
C PHE A 105 6.99 13.83 -4.69
N PHE A 106 5.67 13.95 -4.59
CA PHE A 106 4.74 13.64 -5.67
C PHE A 106 3.98 14.90 -6.05
N SER A 107 4.09 15.28 -7.32
CA SER A 107 3.33 16.40 -7.89
C SER A 107 2.93 16.07 -9.32
N LEU A 108 1.97 16.83 -9.88
CA LEU A 108 1.57 16.63 -11.27
C LEU A 108 2.72 16.87 -12.26
N ASP A 109 3.62 17.81 -11.96
CA ASP A 109 4.67 18.24 -12.88
C ASP A 109 5.99 17.47 -12.69
N ASN A 110 6.17 16.83 -11.53
CA ASN A 110 7.32 16.01 -11.20
C ASN A 110 6.83 14.84 -10.33
N HIS A 111 6.49 13.73 -10.98
CA HIS A 111 5.97 12.54 -10.32
C HIS A 111 6.99 11.39 -10.39
N PRO A 112 7.34 10.72 -9.28
CA PRO A 112 8.33 9.65 -9.24
C PRO A 112 8.12 8.54 -10.29
N VAL A 113 6.87 8.06 -10.45
CA VAL A 113 6.50 7.06 -11.46
C VAL A 113 6.92 7.40 -12.90
N VAL A 114 6.99 8.69 -13.26
CA VAL A 114 7.39 9.11 -14.60
C VAL A 114 8.88 8.89 -14.82
N ASN A 115 9.69 9.08 -13.78
CA ASN A 115 11.12 8.82 -13.84
C ASN A 115 11.38 7.30 -13.77
N ASP A 116 10.64 6.58 -12.93
CA ASP A 116 10.75 5.11 -12.88
C ASP A 116 10.37 4.45 -14.20
N MET A 117 9.28 4.90 -14.84
CA MET A 117 8.88 4.42 -16.17
C MET A 117 9.99 4.68 -17.20
N LYS A 118 10.70 5.81 -17.10
CA LYS A 118 11.84 6.09 -17.98
C LYS A 118 12.98 5.10 -17.74
N THR A 119 13.41 4.95 -16.48
CA THR A 119 14.48 4.00 -16.11
C THR A 119 14.12 2.57 -16.53
N PHE A 120 12.86 2.16 -16.33
CA PHE A 120 12.36 0.85 -16.74
C PHE A 120 12.43 0.64 -18.25
N ILE A 121 11.95 1.58 -19.05
CA ILE A 121 11.99 1.48 -20.52
C ILE A 121 13.43 1.50 -21.06
N GLU A 122 14.32 2.29 -20.45
CA GLU A 122 15.75 2.28 -20.78
C GLU A 122 16.38 0.92 -20.51
N PHE A 123 16.04 0.28 -19.38
CA PHE A 123 16.45 -1.09 -19.07
C PHE A 123 15.90 -2.11 -20.09
N CYS A 124 14.66 -1.93 -20.54
CA CYS A 124 14.06 -2.81 -21.55
C CYS A 124 14.59 -2.62 -22.98
N THR A 125 15.53 -1.69 -23.21
CA THR A 125 16.04 -1.37 -24.55
C THR A 125 17.29 -2.21 -24.88
N PRO A 126 17.36 -2.89 -26.04
CA PRO A 126 16.34 -2.96 -27.10
C PRO A 126 15.22 -3.97 -26.82
N SER A 127 15.47 -4.95 -25.94
CA SER A 127 14.49 -5.98 -25.57
C SER A 127 14.69 -6.46 -24.14
N VAL A 128 13.63 -6.97 -23.53
CA VAL A 128 13.63 -7.61 -22.21
C VAL A 128 13.04 -9.03 -22.31
N ARG A 129 13.56 -9.95 -21.50
CA ARG A 129 13.03 -11.32 -21.36
C ARG A 129 12.23 -11.43 -20.08
N PHE A 130 11.10 -12.11 -20.15
CA PHE A 130 10.28 -12.50 -19.02
C PHE A 130 10.34 -14.03 -18.85
N CYS A 131 10.69 -14.48 -17.64
CA CYS A 131 10.69 -15.90 -17.30
C CYS A 131 9.28 -16.50 -17.36
N LYS A 132 9.24 -17.81 -17.62
CA LYS A 132 8.04 -18.55 -18.03
C LYS A 132 7.17 -19.07 -16.89
N GLU A 133 7.71 -19.17 -15.69
CA GLU A 133 7.04 -19.81 -14.54
C GLU A 133 6.20 -18.83 -13.72
N GLU A 134 6.51 -17.55 -13.83
CA GLU A 134 5.76 -16.41 -13.30
C GLU A 134 5.95 -15.30 -14.34
N ASP A 135 4.88 -14.84 -15.00
CA ASP A 135 4.83 -13.95 -16.18
C ASP A 135 5.67 -12.64 -16.15
N PHE A 136 6.57 -12.44 -15.19
CA PHE A 136 7.17 -11.16 -14.85
C PHE A 136 8.63 -11.18 -14.36
N LEU A 137 9.31 -12.32 -14.26
CA LEU A 137 10.73 -12.31 -13.86
C LEU A 137 11.59 -11.80 -15.01
N VAL A 138 11.94 -10.51 -14.94
CA VAL A 138 12.92 -9.86 -15.80
C VAL A 138 14.32 -10.39 -15.43
N GLU A 139 15.08 -10.92 -16.39
CA GLU A 139 16.50 -11.27 -16.14
C GLU A 139 17.26 -10.01 -15.63
N ASP A 140 18.11 -10.16 -14.62
CA ASP A 140 18.95 -9.08 -14.03
C ASP A 140 18.19 -7.88 -13.42
N PHE A 141 16.97 -8.11 -12.91
CA PHE A 141 16.14 -7.04 -12.32
C PHE A 141 16.69 -6.42 -11.03
N GLU A 142 17.64 -7.07 -10.34
CA GLU A 142 18.25 -6.55 -9.10
C GLU A 142 18.89 -5.17 -9.31
N ASP A 143 19.58 -4.97 -10.44
CA ASP A 143 20.21 -3.68 -10.79
C ASP A 143 19.16 -2.61 -11.11
N LEU A 144 18.05 -2.99 -11.73
CA LEU A 144 16.93 -2.08 -12.01
C LEU A 144 16.25 -1.65 -10.70
N LEU A 145 16.05 -2.58 -9.76
CA LEU A 145 15.37 -2.32 -8.51
C LEU A 145 16.06 -1.27 -7.63
N VAL A 146 17.39 -1.16 -7.71
CA VAL A 146 18.16 -0.13 -6.98
C VAL A 146 17.98 1.27 -7.60
N ASN A 147 17.54 1.35 -8.85
CA ASN A 147 17.45 2.60 -9.63
C ASN A 147 16.02 3.15 -9.77
N ILE A 148 15.02 2.44 -9.25
CA ILE A 148 13.62 2.89 -9.22
C ILE A 148 13.17 3.20 -7.80
N ASN A 149 12.07 3.93 -7.66
CA ASN A 149 11.62 4.35 -6.35
C ASN A 149 11.25 3.18 -5.43
N TYR A 150 10.53 2.16 -5.91
CA TYR A 150 10.11 1.06 -5.04
C TYR A 150 10.88 -0.21 -5.38
N ASN A 151 11.69 -0.65 -4.42
CA ASN A 151 12.54 -1.83 -4.55
C ASN A 151 11.72 -3.11 -4.30
N ASN A 152 10.79 -3.41 -5.19
CA ASN A 152 10.07 -4.69 -5.16
C ASN A 152 9.53 -5.11 -6.52
N MET A 153 9.38 -6.42 -6.68
CA MET A 153 8.92 -7.04 -7.91
C MET A 153 7.48 -6.63 -8.29
N TYR A 154 6.57 -6.45 -7.32
CA TYR A 154 5.19 -6.05 -7.62
C TYR A 154 5.09 -4.67 -8.27
N TYR A 155 5.99 -3.74 -7.93
CA TYR A 155 6.06 -2.46 -8.61
C TYR A 155 6.58 -2.59 -10.04
N LEU A 156 7.54 -3.48 -10.31
CA LEU A 156 7.98 -3.79 -11.68
C LEU A 156 6.87 -4.42 -12.51
N ILE A 157 6.09 -5.32 -11.92
CA ILE A 157 4.88 -5.90 -12.55
C ILE A 157 3.92 -4.78 -12.94
N TYR A 158 3.66 -3.84 -12.03
CA TYR A 158 2.84 -2.67 -12.30
C TYR A 158 3.39 -1.79 -13.44
N LEU A 159 4.69 -1.47 -13.43
CA LEU A 159 5.32 -0.68 -14.50
C LEU A 159 5.24 -1.39 -15.85
N THR A 160 5.40 -2.71 -15.87
CA THR A 160 5.29 -3.55 -17.06
C THR A 160 3.89 -3.48 -17.66
N GLU A 161 2.85 -3.70 -16.85
CA GLU A 161 1.45 -3.64 -17.30
C GLU A 161 1.08 -2.24 -17.82
N VAL A 162 1.51 -1.18 -17.13
CA VAL A 162 1.29 0.20 -17.59
C VAL A 162 2.06 0.48 -18.89
N ALA A 163 3.27 -0.07 -19.06
CA ALA A 163 4.04 0.10 -20.28
C ALA A 163 3.38 -0.58 -21.48
N TYR A 164 2.79 -1.77 -21.31
CA TYR A 164 1.97 -2.40 -22.35
C TYR A 164 0.72 -1.59 -22.67
N GLU A 165 0.01 -1.09 -21.65
CA GLU A 165 -1.19 -0.28 -21.85
C GLU A 165 -0.90 1.02 -22.62
N LEU A 166 0.27 1.61 -22.37
CA LEU A 166 0.76 2.80 -23.08
C LEU A 166 1.37 2.48 -24.45
N ASN A 167 1.39 1.22 -24.86
CA ASN A 167 2.07 0.71 -26.05
C ASN A 167 3.57 1.04 -26.10
N LEU A 168 4.24 1.20 -24.95
CA LEU A 168 5.69 1.41 -24.87
C LEU A 168 6.46 0.08 -25.05
N LEU A 169 5.80 -1.03 -24.73
CA LEU A 169 6.28 -2.39 -24.95
C LEU A 169 5.34 -3.14 -25.89
N LYS A 170 5.89 -4.09 -26.64
CA LYS A 170 5.12 -5.08 -27.41
C LYS A 170 5.78 -6.45 -27.31
N ASP A 171 4.95 -7.50 -27.35
CA ASP A 171 5.44 -8.88 -27.36
C ASP A 171 6.30 -9.15 -28.61
N MET A 172 7.37 -9.91 -28.41
CA MET A 172 8.22 -10.45 -29.47
C MET A 172 7.93 -11.93 -29.69
N PRO A 173 7.84 -12.39 -30.95
CA PRO A 173 7.82 -13.82 -31.23
C PRO A 173 9.07 -14.49 -30.66
N SER A 174 8.89 -15.44 -29.76
CA SER A 174 10.00 -16.10 -29.07
C SER A 174 9.63 -17.55 -28.73
N LEU A 175 10.60 -18.45 -28.87
CA LEU A 175 10.42 -19.87 -28.56
C LEU A 175 10.73 -20.07 -27.08
N HIS A 176 9.74 -20.59 -26.34
CA HIS A 176 9.84 -21.00 -24.95
C HIS A 176 10.09 -19.93 -23.88
N ILE A 177 10.29 -18.66 -24.22
CA ILE A 177 10.43 -17.54 -23.27
C ILE A 177 9.53 -16.43 -23.78
N LYS A 178 8.88 -15.66 -22.90
CA LYS A 178 8.13 -14.47 -23.32
C LYS A 178 9.10 -13.30 -23.39
N CYS A 179 9.24 -12.67 -24.54
CA CYS A 179 10.12 -11.50 -24.73
C CYS A 179 9.29 -10.29 -25.12
N ALA A 180 9.74 -9.09 -24.74
CA ALA A 180 9.20 -7.85 -25.28
C ALA A 180 10.30 -6.92 -25.77
N GLN A 181 9.91 -6.01 -26.65
CA GLN A 181 10.75 -4.93 -27.15
C GLN A 181 10.06 -3.59 -26.96
N VAL A 182 10.88 -2.56 -26.85
CA VAL A 182 10.42 -1.18 -26.89
C VAL A 182 9.81 -0.85 -28.26
N THR A 183 8.78 0.00 -28.27
CA THR A 183 8.14 0.46 -29.49
C THR A 183 8.63 1.86 -29.88
N ASP A 184 8.28 2.30 -31.09
CA ASP A 184 8.55 3.66 -31.54
C ASP A 184 7.79 4.72 -30.72
N GLU A 185 6.71 4.32 -30.02
CA GLU A 185 5.89 5.22 -29.19
C GLU A 185 6.66 5.76 -27.98
N VAL A 186 7.73 5.07 -27.54
CA VAL A 186 8.65 5.53 -26.48
C VAL A 186 9.16 6.95 -26.73
N ASN A 187 9.56 7.24 -27.97
CA ASN A 187 10.07 8.55 -28.35
C ASN A 187 8.98 9.63 -28.30
N THR A 188 7.75 9.29 -28.71
CA THR A 188 6.60 10.20 -28.66
C THR A 188 6.21 10.49 -27.21
N PHE A 189 6.13 9.45 -26.39
CA PHE A 189 5.75 9.54 -24.99
C PHE A 189 6.71 10.42 -24.18
N PHE A 190 8.02 10.18 -24.26
CA PHE A 190 9.00 10.92 -23.46
C PHE A 190 9.27 12.35 -23.96
N LYS A 191 8.79 12.72 -25.16
CA LYS A 191 8.77 14.12 -25.65
C LYS A 191 7.64 14.96 -25.04
N LEU A 192 6.61 14.33 -24.45
CA LEU A 192 5.53 15.05 -23.77
C LEU A 192 6.04 15.78 -22.54
N SER A 193 5.30 16.78 -22.05
CA SER A 193 5.62 17.37 -20.74
C SER A 193 5.45 16.33 -19.63
N LYS A 194 6.22 16.45 -18.54
CA LYS A 194 6.14 15.53 -17.39
C LYS A 194 4.72 15.37 -16.85
N ARG A 195 3.94 16.45 -16.82
CA ARG A 195 2.51 16.42 -16.47
C ARG A 195 1.69 15.58 -17.43
N LYS A 196 1.92 15.68 -18.74
CA LYS A 196 1.23 14.87 -19.75
C LYS A 196 1.64 13.40 -19.70
N GLN A 197 2.91 13.11 -19.41
CA GLN A 197 3.39 11.76 -19.15
C GLN A 197 2.67 11.16 -17.94
N PHE A 198 2.58 11.90 -16.82
CA PHE A 198 1.85 11.45 -15.64
C PHE A 198 0.35 11.26 -15.89
N GLU A 199 -0.31 12.18 -16.60
CA GLU A 199 -1.73 12.04 -16.97
C GLU A 199 -1.99 10.75 -17.80
N LYS A 200 -1.09 10.43 -18.74
CA LYS A 200 -1.17 9.19 -19.51
C LYS A 200 -0.95 7.95 -18.64
N ILE A 201 0.06 7.98 -17.75
CA ILE A 201 0.31 6.88 -16.80
C ILE A 201 -0.93 6.66 -15.92
N PHE A 202 -1.50 7.72 -15.34
CA PHE A 202 -2.69 7.62 -14.49
C PHE A 202 -3.88 6.97 -15.22
N ASN A 203 -4.11 7.33 -16.48
CA ASN A 203 -5.17 6.72 -17.29
C ASN A 203 -4.88 5.25 -17.61
N ALA A 204 -3.63 4.93 -17.96
CA ALA A 204 -3.21 3.56 -18.15
C ALA A 204 -3.37 2.74 -16.86
N SER A 205 -3.08 3.31 -15.68
CA SER A 205 -3.32 2.65 -14.40
C SER A 205 -4.80 2.35 -14.19
N ILE A 206 -5.72 3.26 -14.54
CA ILE A 206 -7.17 3.00 -14.48
C ILE A 206 -7.56 1.80 -15.36
N ALA A 207 -7.09 1.77 -16.61
CA ALA A 207 -7.36 0.68 -17.55
C ALA A 207 -6.76 -0.65 -17.07
N VAL A 208 -5.51 -0.65 -16.60
CA VAL A 208 -4.83 -1.83 -16.05
C VAL A 208 -5.56 -2.37 -14.82
N SER A 209 -5.90 -1.50 -13.85
CA SER A 209 -6.66 -1.90 -12.66
C SER A 209 -8.01 -2.52 -13.05
N SER A 210 -8.72 -1.91 -13.99
CA SER A 210 -9.99 -2.43 -14.52
C SER A 210 -9.83 -3.83 -15.13
N LYS A 211 -8.90 -4.01 -16.07
CA LYS A 211 -8.66 -5.28 -16.77
C LYS A 211 -8.24 -6.40 -15.81
N ILE A 212 -7.32 -6.12 -14.90
CA ILE A 212 -6.79 -7.14 -14.00
C ILE A 212 -7.82 -7.53 -12.93
N LEU A 213 -8.50 -6.55 -12.31
CA LEU A 213 -9.55 -6.86 -11.35
C LEU A 213 -10.68 -7.67 -11.98
N LEU A 214 -11.09 -7.33 -13.22
CA LEU A 214 -12.08 -8.11 -13.96
C LEU A 214 -11.60 -9.53 -14.26
N ARG A 215 -10.33 -9.72 -14.66
CA ARG A 215 -9.75 -11.03 -14.96
C ARG A 215 -9.68 -11.94 -13.73
N GLN A 216 -9.31 -11.38 -12.58
CA GLN A 216 -9.11 -12.16 -11.35
C GLN A 216 -10.40 -12.41 -10.58
N LEU A 217 -11.42 -11.58 -10.79
CA LEU A 217 -12.69 -11.62 -10.08
C LEU A 217 -13.84 -11.89 -11.06
N VAL A 218 -13.72 -13.00 -11.80
CA VAL A 218 -14.64 -13.37 -12.88
C VAL A 218 -16.09 -13.44 -12.40
N PHE A 219 -16.34 -13.79 -11.14
CA PHE A 219 -17.69 -13.84 -10.57
C PHE A 219 -18.37 -12.46 -10.43
N LEU A 220 -17.62 -11.35 -10.57
CA LEU A 220 -18.12 -9.98 -10.59
C LEU A 220 -18.14 -9.41 -12.02
N GLU A 221 -18.64 -10.20 -12.99
CA GLU A 221 -18.70 -9.84 -14.41
C GLU A 221 -19.22 -8.40 -14.61
N ASN A 222 -18.54 -7.63 -15.46
CA ASN A 222 -18.87 -6.24 -15.79
C ASN A 222 -18.87 -5.25 -14.60
N THR A 223 -18.33 -5.61 -13.43
CA THR A 223 -18.25 -4.69 -12.29
C THR A 223 -17.08 -3.72 -12.41
N PHE A 224 -15.91 -4.22 -12.77
CA PHE A 224 -14.66 -3.43 -12.80
C PHE A 224 -14.44 -2.77 -14.16
N THR A 225 -15.34 -1.89 -14.58
CA THR A 225 -15.10 -1.00 -15.73
C THR A 225 -14.18 0.17 -15.34
N GLU A 226 -13.58 0.84 -16.32
CA GLU A 226 -12.79 2.06 -16.06
C GLU A 226 -13.62 3.15 -15.35
N ASP A 227 -14.87 3.34 -15.76
CA ASP A 227 -15.81 4.25 -15.09
C ASP A 227 -16.03 3.86 -13.63
N PHE A 228 -16.06 2.57 -13.32
CA PHE A 228 -16.18 2.09 -11.96
C PHE A 228 -14.90 2.37 -11.16
N ILE A 229 -13.71 2.19 -11.72
CA ILE A 229 -12.45 2.59 -11.07
C ILE A 229 -12.44 4.10 -10.81
N ILE A 230 -12.85 4.92 -11.77
CA ILE A 230 -13.00 6.38 -11.59
C ILE A 230 -14.04 6.70 -10.50
N TYR A 231 -15.16 5.97 -10.44
CA TYR A 231 -16.16 6.11 -9.38
C TYR A 231 -15.54 5.85 -8.01
N LEU A 232 -14.73 4.79 -7.87
CA LEU A 232 -14.07 4.44 -6.62
C LEU A 232 -13.04 5.48 -6.16
N LEU A 233 -12.38 6.18 -7.07
CA LEU A 233 -11.44 7.26 -6.74
C LEU A 233 -12.17 8.51 -6.24
N ASP A 234 -12.62 8.51 -4.98
CA ASP A 234 -13.37 9.60 -4.35
C ASP A 234 -12.96 9.81 -2.88
N ASN A 235 -13.45 10.91 -2.28
CA ASN A 235 -13.36 11.12 -0.85
C ASN A 235 -14.38 10.27 -0.09
N ASN A 236 -14.11 9.98 1.18
CA ASN A 236 -14.99 9.28 2.10
C ASN A 236 -15.49 7.93 1.55
N MET A 237 -14.55 7.08 1.15
CA MET A 237 -14.82 5.73 0.65
C MET A 237 -14.48 4.70 1.72
N ILE A 238 -15.48 3.91 2.17
CA ILE A 238 -15.29 2.78 3.09
C ILE A 238 -15.16 1.51 2.26
N VAL A 239 -14.14 0.69 2.54
CA VAL A 239 -13.87 -0.52 1.75
C VAL A 239 -14.98 -1.55 1.91
N ASP A 240 -15.48 -1.77 3.13
CA ASP A 240 -16.60 -2.68 3.38
C ASP A 240 -17.86 -2.29 2.60
N ASP A 241 -18.15 -1.00 2.47
CA ASP A 241 -19.29 -0.51 1.68
C ASP A 241 -19.10 -0.75 0.18
N ILE A 242 -17.85 -0.68 -0.30
CA ILE A 242 -17.51 -1.04 -1.67
C ILE A 242 -17.79 -2.53 -1.89
N TYR A 243 -17.35 -3.39 -0.98
CA TYR A 243 -17.59 -4.83 -1.08
C TYR A 243 -19.07 -5.15 -1.00
N LYS A 244 -19.82 -4.57 -0.05
CA LYS A 244 -21.29 -4.72 0.03
C LYS A 244 -21.96 -4.32 -1.27
N LYS A 245 -21.52 -3.22 -1.90
CA LYS A 245 -22.03 -2.77 -3.20
C LYS A 245 -21.68 -3.73 -4.36
N MET A 246 -20.53 -4.39 -4.31
CA MET A 246 -20.14 -5.37 -5.32
C MET A 246 -20.97 -6.65 -5.19
N TYR A 247 -21.05 -7.22 -3.98
CA TYR A 247 -21.78 -8.46 -3.73
C TYR A 247 -23.31 -8.30 -3.88
N SER A 248 -23.86 -7.12 -3.60
CA SER A 248 -25.28 -6.87 -3.83
C SER A 248 -25.67 -6.94 -5.32
N LYS A 249 -24.74 -6.70 -6.26
CA LYS A 249 -24.99 -6.94 -7.70
C LYS A 249 -25.20 -8.41 -8.02
N LEU A 250 -24.68 -9.31 -7.18
CA LEU A 250 -24.87 -10.76 -7.28
C LEU A 250 -26.07 -11.24 -6.45
N ASN A 251 -26.86 -10.32 -5.87
CA ASN A 251 -27.91 -10.61 -4.89
C ASN A 251 -27.39 -11.32 -3.64
N ILE A 252 -26.12 -11.12 -3.27
CA ILE A 252 -25.52 -11.65 -2.04
C ILE A 252 -25.42 -10.52 -1.01
N ASP A 253 -26.11 -10.69 0.13
CA ASP A 253 -25.94 -9.79 1.27
C ASP A 253 -24.79 -10.29 2.16
N ILE A 254 -23.72 -9.50 2.21
CA ILE A 254 -22.54 -9.80 3.03
C ILE A 254 -22.48 -8.97 4.31
N SER A 255 -23.54 -8.22 4.65
CA SER A 255 -23.55 -7.34 5.82
C SER A 255 -23.30 -8.08 7.14
N PHE A 256 -23.70 -9.34 7.20
CA PHE A 256 -23.49 -10.24 8.33
C PHE A 256 -22.00 -10.53 8.63
N LEU A 257 -21.10 -10.35 7.66
CA LEU A 257 -19.64 -10.51 7.86
C LEU A 257 -18.98 -9.31 8.53
N PHE A 258 -19.67 -8.17 8.58
CA PHE A 258 -19.13 -6.90 9.11
C PHE A 258 -19.88 -6.42 10.36
N SER A 259 -20.82 -7.20 10.89
CA SER A 259 -21.50 -6.87 12.15
C SER A 259 -20.60 -7.18 13.34
N ASP A 260 -20.59 -6.31 14.36
CA ASP A 260 -19.75 -6.34 15.58
C ASP A 260 -19.76 -7.65 16.41
N ASN A 261 -20.52 -8.67 15.99
CA ASN A 261 -20.48 -10.00 16.58
C ASN A 261 -19.26 -10.78 16.07
N LYS A 262 -18.10 -10.41 16.63
CA LYS A 262 -16.94 -11.25 16.97
C LYS A 262 -16.89 -12.63 16.30
N LEU A 263 -16.12 -12.72 15.21
CA LEU A 263 -15.36 -13.92 14.89
C LEU A 263 -14.08 -13.89 15.74
N SER A 264 -14.21 -14.04 17.06
CA SER A 264 -13.09 -13.94 18.01
C SER A 264 -12.42 -15.29 18.29
N GLY A 265 -12.33 -16.17 17.29
CA GLY A 265 -11.64 -17.45 17.40
C GLY A 265 -12.05 -18.47 16.33
N MET A 266 -11.30 -19.57 16.24
CA MET A 266 -11.64 -20.70 15.36
C MET A 266 -12.98 -21.38 15.76
N GLU A 267 -13.32 -21.40 17.05
CA GLU A 267 -14.61 -21.95 17.53
C GLU A 267 -15.81 -21.11 17.07
N ASP A 268 -15.70 -19.77 17.14
CA ASP A 268 -16.70 -18.84 16.59
C ASP A 268 -16.82 -19.01 15.06
N PHE A 269 -15.71 -19.29 14.37
CA PHE A 269 -15.67 -19.47 12.91
C PHE A 269 -16.39 -20.73 12.44
N ASP A 270 -16.16 -21.88 13.08
CA ASP A 270 -16.83 -23.12 12.68
C ASP A 270 -18.32 -23.10 13.04
N GLU A 271 -18.72 -22.49 14.16
CA GLU A 271 -20.13 -22.27 14.48
C GLU A 271 -20.80 -21.31 13.47
N PHE A 272 -20.14 -20.19 13.16
CA PHE A 272 -20.63 -19.20 12.20
C PHE A 272 -20.81 -19.78 10.81
N THR A 273 -19.81 -20.52 10.32
CA THR A 273 -19.87 -21.14 8.99
C THR A 273 -20.79 -22.35 8.92
N SER A 274 -21.06 -23.01 10.04
CA SER A 274 -22.11 -24.03 10.14
C SER A 274 -23.52 -23.43 10.04
N LYS A 275 -23.73 -22.23 10.60
CA LYS A 275 -24.98 -21.46 10.48
C LYS A 275 -25.14 -20.81 9.12
N HIS A 276 -24.04 -20.42 8.48
CA HIS A 276 -24.00 -19.81 7.16
C HIS A 276 -23.20 -20.69 6.20
N LYS A 277 -23.84 -21.69 5.60
CA LYS A 277 -23.18 -22.68 4.72
C LYS A 277 -22.39 -22.06 3.56
N GLU A 278 -22.82 -20.89 3.09
CA GLU A 278 -22.17 -20.14 2.00
C GLU A 278 -21.05 -19.21 2.49
N ALA A 279 -20.94 -18.96 3.80
CA ALA A 279 -20.00 -17.99 4.35
C ALA A 279 -18.54 -18.38 4.12
N LYS A 280 -18.18 -19.68 4.15
CA LYS A 280 -16.80 -20.11 3.83
C LYS A 280 -16.40 -19.68 2.41
N MET A 281 -17.30 -19.86 1.44
CA MET A 281 -17.04 -19.50 0.05
C MET A 281 -17.00 -17.98 -0.13
N ILE A 282 -17.95 -17.26 0.47
CA ILE A 282 -17.99 -15.79 0.42
C ILE A 282 -16.74 -15.18 1.07
N MET A 283 -16.30 -15.69 2.22
CA MET A 283 -15.08 -15.22 2.88
C MET A 283 -13.84 -15.52 2.03
N ALA A 284 -13.75 -16.71 1.43
CA ALA A 284 -12.64 -17.03 0.51
C ALA A 284 -12.62 -16.09 -0.70
N SER A 285 -13.77 -15.83 -1.33
CA SER A 285 -13.87 -14.90 -2.45
C SER A 285 -13.60 -13.45 -2.03
N MET A 286 -13.98 -13.06 -0.82
CA MET A 286 -13.64 -11.75 -0.24
C MET A 286 -12.15 -11.60 0.02
N THR A 287 -11.46 -12.64 0.51
CA THR A 287 -10.00 -12.61 0.69
C THR A 287 -9.29 -12.41 -0.65
N ILE A 288 -9.73 -13.11 -1.71
CA ILE A 288 -9.19 -12.93 -3.06
C ILE A 288 -9.44 -11.50 -3.56
N LEU A 289 -10.68 -11.01 -3.41
CA LEU A 289 -11.04 -9.63 -3.72
C LEU A 289 -10.15 -8.64 -2.96
N ASP A 290 -9.92 -8.85 -1.67
CA ASP A 290 -9.14 -7.97 -0.82
C ASP A 290 -7.69 -7.87 -1.28
N ILE A 291 -7.08 -9.01 -1.61
CA ILE A 291 -5.70 -9.08 -2.12
C ILE A 291 -5.58 -8.33 -3.45
N PHE A 292 -6.44 -8.64 -4.42
CA PHE A 292 -6.33 -8.04 -5.75
C PHE A 292 -6.74 -6.57 -5.75
N PHE A 293 -7.74 -6.18 -4.95
CA PHE A 293 -8.10 -4.78 -4.74
C PHE A 293 -6.97 -4.02 -4.05
N GLY A 294 -6.35 -4.63 -3.04
CA GLY A 294 -5.17 -4.12 -2.36
C GLY A 294 -4.01 -3.89 -3.34
N MET A 295 -3.70 -4.88 -4.16
CA MET A 295 -2.58 -4.85 -5.11
C MET A 295 -2.82 -3.87 -6.27
N TRP A 296 -3.97 -3.96 -6.94
CA TRP A 296 -4.24 -3.26 -8.20
C TRP A 296 -5.06 -1.99 -8.08
N PHE A 297 -5.65 -1.69 -6.92
CA PHE A 297 -6.32 -0.41 -6.69
C PHE A 297 -5.62 0.38 -5.59
N VAL A 298 -5.56 -0.16 -4.36
CA VAL A 298 -5.06 0.58 -3.20
C VAL A 298 -3.58 0.92 -3.34
N ASN A 299 -2.72 -0.03 -3.73
CA ASN A 299 -1.28 0.24 -3.86
C ASN A 299 -0.98 1.11 -5.07
N VAL A 300 -1.65 0.87 -6.20
CA VAL A 300 -1.51 1.70 -7.40
C VAL A 300 -1.86 3.16 -7.11
N PHE A 301 -3.08 3.42 -6.68
CA PHE A 301 -3.55 4.80 -6.48
C PHE A 301 -3.09 5.40 -5.16
N GLY A 302 -2.83 4.58 -4.15
CA GLY A 302 -2.46 5.04 -2.81
C GLY A 302 -0.96 5.17 -2.61
N TYR A 303 -0.19 4.15 -2.96
CA TYR A 303 1.25 4.11 -2.70
C TYR A 303 2.07 4.61 -3.89
N TYR A 304 1.84 4.08 -5.09
CA TYR A 304 2.66 4.39 -6.27
C TYR A 304 2.34 5.76 -6.87
N LEU A 305 1.05 6.13 -6.94
CA LEU A 305 0.59 7.38 -7.56
C LEU A 305 0.19 8.47 -6.58
N GLN A 306 0.04 8.15 -5.29
CA GLN A 306 -0.37 9.10 -4.23
C GLN A 306 -1.63 9.91 -4.59
N VAL A 307 -2.58 9.31 -5.29
CA VAL A 307 -3.90 9.84 -5.66
C VAL A 307 -4.89 9.71 -4.51
N ILE A 308 -4.86 8.57 -3.82
CA ILE A 308 -5.67 8.34 -2.60
C ILE A 308 -4.76 8.23 -1.38
N GLN A 309 -5.30 8.51 -0.20
CA GLN A 309 -4.65 8.26 1.08
C GLN A 309 -5.40 7.15 1.82
N PRO A 310 -4.81 5.95 1.95
CA PRO A 310 -5.34 4.89 2.78
C PRO A 310 -5.52 5.31 4.25
N ILE A 311 -6.57 4.80 4.88
CA ILE A 311 -6.95 5.07 6.27
C ILE A 311 -7.22 3.73 6.95
N CYS A 312 -6.28 3.31 7.78
CA CYS A 312 -6.47 2.18 8.69
C CYS A 312 -6.92 2.70 10.06
N ILE A 313 -7.66 1.87 10.78
CA ILE A 313 -8.09 2.15 12.16
C ILE A 313 -7.34 1.32 13.20
N ASP A 314 -6.69 0.24 12.76
CA ASP A 314 -5.88 -0.60 13.62
C ASP A 314 -4.43 -0.12 13.67
N TYR A 315 -3.81 -0.28 14.83
CA TYR A 315 -2.37 -0.22 15.01
C TYR A 315 -1.69 -1.39 14.28
N TYR A 316 -0.49 -1.14 13.76
CA TYR A 316 0.29 -2.16 13.06
C TYR A 316 1.31 -2.83 13.99
N GLU A 317 0.98 -4.04 14.42
CA GLU A 317 1.86 -4.87 15.24
C GLU A 317 2.95 -5.54 14.38
N ILE A 318 4.13 -4.92 14.34
CA ILE A 318 5.26 -5.38 13.52
C ILE A 318 5.68 -6.82 13.89
N GLY A 319 5.78 -7.15 15.18
CA GLY A 319 6.15 -8.49 15.65
C GLY A 319 5.21 -9.57 15.14
N HIS A 320 3.90 -9.41 15.39
CA HIS A 320 2.88 -10.35 14.92
C HIS A 320 2.88 -10.49 13.39
N HIS A 321 3.06 -9.38 12.67
CA HIS A 321 3.19 -9.42 11.22
C HIS A 321 4.42 -10.24 10.76
N LEU A 322 5.59 -10.00 11.36
CA LEU A 322 6.83 -10.72 11.03
C LEU A 322 6.74 -12.22 11.34
N GLU A 323 6.06 -12.60 12.42
CA GLU A 323 5.81 -14.00 12.78
C GLU A 323 4.90 -14.70 11.76
N ASN A 324 3.77 -14.07 11.43
CA ASN A 324 2.84 -14.61 10.43
C ASN A 324 3.49 -14.71 9.06
N PHE A 325 4.31 -13.72 8.71
CA PHE A 325 5.00 -13.67 7.43
C PHE A 325 6.13 -14.72 7.35
N CYS A 326 6.85 -14.96 8.46
CA CYS A 326 7.73 -16.12 8.61
C CYS A 326 6.98 -17.43 8.36
N ALA A 327 5.86 -17.63 9.04
CA ALA A 327 5.08 -18.86 8.96
C ALA A 327 4.57 -19.11 7.53
N ALA A 328 4.09 -18.08 6.85
CA ALA A 328 3.67 -18.16 5.45
C ALA A 328 4.84 -18.53 4.53
N PHE A 329 6.00 -17.90 4.72
CA PHE A 329 7.18 -18.16 3.91
C PHE A 329 7.73 -19.58 4.13
N ASP A 330 7.78 -20.06 5.37
CA ASP A 330 8.20 -21.43 5.71
C ASP A 330 7.19 -22.47 5.18
N GLY A 331 5.90 -22.15 5.24
CA GLY A 331 4.81 -22.97 4.70
C GLY A 331 4.66 -22.92 3.18
N LYS A 332 5.47 -22.11 2.47
CA LYS A 332 5.32 -21.83 1.03
C LYS A 332 3.90 -21.36 0.65
N LEU A 333 3.27 -20.59 1.53
CA LEU A 333 1.98 -19.98 1.30
C LEU A 333 2.15 -18.68 0.48
N PRO A 334 1.11 -18.26 -0.27
CA PRO A 334 1.10 -16.96 -0.92
C PRO A 334 1.42 -15.83 0.06
N LEU A 335 2.28 -14.90 -0.36
CA LEU A 335 2.77 -13.79 0.48
C LEU A 335 1.90 -12.53 0.32
N GLU A 336 1.16 -12.44 -0.79
CA GLU A 336 0.28 -11.35 -1.17
C GLU A 336 -0.74 -10.95 -0.08
N PRO A 337 -1.38 -11.88 0.67
CA PRO A 337 -2.28 -11.52 1.77
C PRO A 337 -1.63 -10.67 2.87
N PHE A 338 -0.31 -10.81 3.05
CA PHE A 338 0.45 -10.06 4.04
C PHE A 338 0.95 -8.72 3.48
N LEU A 339 1.21 -8.66 2.17
CA LEU A 339 1.76 -7.47 1.51
C LEU A 339 0.71 -6.44 1.10
N PHE A 340 -0.51 -6.91 0.80
CA PHE A 340 -1.59 -6.13 0.18
C PHE A 340 -2.86 -6.11 1.04
N LYS A 341 -2.75 -5.63 2.28
CA LYS A 341 -3.92 -5.39 3.14
C LYS A 341 -4.71 -4.17 2.65
N CYS A 342 -6.02 -4.30 2.50
CA CYS A 342 -6.87 -3.13 2.25
C CYS A 342 -7.07 -2.29 3.52
N PRO A 343 -7.16 -0.96 3.39
CA PRO A 343 -7.46 -0.08 4.51
C PRO A 343 -8.94 -0.19 4.88
N TYR A 344 -9.30 0.33 6.05
CA TYR A 344 -10.70 0.50 6.43
C TYR A 344 -11.42 1.47 5.46
N ALA A 345 -10.76 2.58 5.14
CA ALA A 345 -11.28 3.62 4.27
C ALA A 345 -10.16 4.33 3.50
N TYR A 346 -10.54 5.26 2.62
CA TYR A 346 -9.60 6.20 2.00
C TYR A 346 -10.27 7.52 1.59
N ASP A 347 -9.45 8.54 1.42
CA ASP A 347 -9.80 9.84 0.84
C ASP A 347 -8.92 10.15 -0.38
N LEU A 348 -9.31 11.12 -1.21
CA LEU A 348 -8.40 11.68 -2.20
C LEU A 348 -7.34 12.55 -1.51
N THR A 349 -6.10 12.42 -1.98
CA THR A 349 -5.06 13.41 -1.68
C THR A 349 -5.34 14.71 -2.44
N PRO A 350 -4.72 15.85 -2.06
CA PRO A 350 -4.76 17.05 -2.89
C PRO A 350 -4.24 16.86 -4.32
N LEU A 351 -3.32 15.91 -4.54
CA LEU A 351 -2.86 15.52 -5.88
C LEU A 351 -3.99 14.81 -6.63
N GLY A 352 -4.66 13.85 -5.97
CA GLY A 352 -5.81 13.11 -6.47
C GLY A 352 -6.96 14.02 -6.89
N GLU A 353 -7.35 14.97 -6.03
CA GLU A 353 -8.40 15.93 -6.34
C GLU A 353 -8.09 16.75 -7.60
N LYS A 354 -6.83 17.15 -7.79
CA LYS A 354 -6.41 17.91 -8.96
C LYS A 354 -6.44 17.07 -10.23
N ILE A 355 -5.92 15.83 -10.21
CA ILE A 355 -5.92 14.99 -11.41
C ILE A 355 -7.34 14.50 -11.78
N LEU A 356 -8.18 14.21 -10.78
CA LEU A 356 -9.54 13.74 -10.98
C LEU A 356 -10.53 14.81 -11.39
N SER A 357 -10.21 16.09 -11.19
CA SER A 357 -11.07 17.23 -11.56
C SER A 357 -11.51 17.25 -13.03
N LYS A 358 -10.78 16.53 -13.91
CA LYS A 358 -11.12 16.37 -15.33
C LYS A 358 -12.22 15.34 -15.58
N TYR A 359 -12.43 14.42 -14.66
CA TYR A 359 -13.36 13.29 -14.79
C TYR A 359 -14.62 13.51 -13.96
N LYS A 360 -14.47 14.04 -12.75
CA LYS A 360 -15.61 14.26 -11.84
C LYS A 360 -15.32 15.33 -10.79
N THR A 361 -16.38 15.77 -10.13
CA THR A 361 -16.28 16.56 -8.90
C THR A 361 -16.27 15.63 -7.69
N PRO A 362 -15.19 15.58 -6.88
CA PRO A 362 -15.14 14.74 -5.70
C PRO A 362 -16.16 15.12 -4.62
N LYS A 363 -16.53 14.16 -3.77
CA LYS A 363 -17.32 14.43 -2.57
C LYS A 363 -16.60 15.43 -1.66
N LYS A 364 -17.36 16.37 -1.09
CA LYS A 364 -16.81 17.41 -0.19
C LYS A 364 -16.40 16.87 1.18
N LYS A 365 -17.10 15.84 1.66
CA LYS A 365 -16.82 15.21 2.95
C LYS A 365 -15.58 14.32 2.81
N LYS A 366 -14.62 14.48 3.70
CA LYS A 366 -13.43 13.61 3.83
C LYS A 366 -13.46 12.90 5.18
N PHE A 367 -12.89 11.70 5.26
CA PHE A 367 -12.66 11.03 6.53
C PHE A 367 -11.60 11.74 7.38
N GLN A 368 -10.51 12.19 6.76
CA GLN A 368 -9.38 12.84 7.46
C GLN A 368 -9.53 14.36 7.57
N GLN A 369 -10.73 14.87 7.83
CA GLN A 369 -10.87 16.26 8.30
C GLN A 369 -10.50 16.32 9.78
N PHE A 370 -9.27 16.73 10.08
CA PHE A 370 -8.95 17.13 11.45
C PHE A 370 -9.80 18.35 11.83
N GLU A 371 -10.60 18.20 12.89
CA GLU A 371 -11.03 19.36 13.66
C GLU A 371 -9.78 20.12 14.12
N LYS A 372 -9.78 21.42 13.84
CA LYS A 372 -8.71 22.38 14.06
C LYS A 372 -7.88 22.11 15.34
N TYR A 373 -6.58 21.87 15.12
CA TYR A 373 -5.42 22.10 15.99
C TYR A 373 -5.11 21.21 17.21
N THR A 374 -6.01 20.44 17.81
CA THR A 374 -5.75 19.99 19.20
C THR A 374 -5.57 18.48 19.43
N LYS A 375 -6.05 17.60 18.54
CA LYS A 375 -6.05 16.15 18.85
C LYS A 375 -4.68 15.47 18.62
N PHE A 376 -3.99 15.72 17.50
CA PHE A 376 -2.76 14.99 17.17
C PHE A 376 -1.59 15.28 18.12
N ASN A 377 -1.31 16.53 18.48
CA ASN A 377 -0.16 16.84 19.35
C ASN A 377 -0.32 16.20 20.74
N ASN A 378 -1.54 16.11 21.26
CA ASN A 378 -1.84 15.47 22.54
C ASN A 378 -1.76 13.95 22.45
N VAL A 379 -2.27 13.36 21.35
CA VAL A 379 -2.13 11.94 21.03
C VAL A 379 -0.67 11.55 20.86
N PHE A 380 0.09 12.34 20.11
CA PHE A 380 1.50 12.13 19.84
C PHE A 380 2.38 12.28 21.08
N ALA A 381 2.15 13.31 21.90
CA ALA A 381 2.84 13.45 23.18
C ALA A 381 2.56 12.26 24.09
N ARG A 382 1.38 11.64 24.02
CA ARG A 382 1.08 10.40 24.74
C ARG A 382 1.82 9.20 24.16
N ILE A 383 1.95 9.09 22.84
CA ILE A 383 2.67 7.98 22.17
C ILE A 383 4.20 8.09 22.33
N VAL A 384 4.78 9.29 22.25
CA VAL A 384 6.24 9.51 22.34
C VAL A 384 6.73 9.47 23.78
N ASN A 385 5.97 10.02 24.73
CA ASN A 385 6.30 9.89 26.16
C ASN A 385 5.85 8.53 26.74
N PHE A 386 5.37 7.63 25.89
CA PHE A 386 5.01 6.27 26.29
C PHE A 386 6.29 5.45 26.37
N ASP A 387 6.72 5.15 27.59
CA ASP A 387 7.85 4.24 27.82
C ASP A 387 7.36 2.80 27.68
N PHE A 388 7.58 2.22 26.49
CA PHE A 388 7.15 0.86 26.13
C PHE A 388 7.62 -0.22 27.14
N GLU A 389 8.66 0.06 27.93
CA GLU A 389 9.22 -0.91 28.88
C GLU A 389 8.71 -0.76 30.33
N ASN A 390 8.07 0.37 30.71
CA ASN A 390 7.80 0.68 32.13
C ASN A 390 6.36 1.07 32.48
N ASP A 391 5.46 1.32 31.52
CA ASP A 391 4.12 1.77 31.88
C ASP A 391 3.17 0.60 32.22
N LYS A 392 2.88 0.47 33.52
CA LYS A 392 1.87 -0.47 34.07
C LYS A 392 0.49 -0.30 33.42
N ASN A 393 0.19 0.84 32.80
CA ASN A 393 -1.06 1.04 32.07
C ASN A 393 -1.11 0.34 30.71
N PHE A 394 0.03 0.03 30.08
CA PHE A 394 0.06 -0.77 28.85
C PHE A 394 -0.07 -2.26 29.16
N GLN A 395 0.56 -2.74 30.24
CA GLN A 395 0.28 -4.06 30.82
C GLN A 395 -1.20 -4.14 31.22
N TYR A 396 -1.76 -3.11 31.86
CA TYR A 396 -3.19 -3.04 32.18
C TYR A 396 -4.09 -2.98 30.93
N LEU A 397 -3.71 -2.29 29.86
CA LEU A 397 -4.46 -2.29 28.59
C LEU A 397 -4.38 -3.64 27.88
N LEU A 398 -3.24 -4.33 27.92
CA LEU A 398 -3.07 -5.70 27.42
C LEU A 398 -3.81 -6.73 28.29
N GLU A 399 -3.87 -6.53 29.60
CA GLU A 399 -4.54 -7.41 30.57
C GLU A 399 -6.06 -7.18 30.63
N ASN A 400 -6.56 -5.99 30.28
CA ASN A 400 -7.99 -5.66 30.24
C ASN A 400 -8.58 -5.60 28.83
N MET A 401 -7.75 -5.72 27.79
CA MET A 401 -8.20 -6.25 26.51
C MET A 401 -8.44 -7.74 26.75
N ASN A 402 -9.71 -8.15 26.86
CA ASN A 402 -10.10 -9.56 26.82
C ASN A 402 -9.68 -10.16 25.48
N PHE A 403 -8.42 -10.54 25.36
CA PHE A 403 -8.01 -11.61 24.48
C PHE A 403 -8.61 -12.89 25.07
N PRO A 404 -9.32 -13.71 24.28
CA PRO A 404 -9.65 -15.07 24.69
C PRO A 404 -8.32 -15.77 25.03
N SER A 405 -8.03 -15.85 26.32
CA SER A 405 -6.87 -16.54 26.87
C SER A 405 -7.10 -18.03 26.74
N GLN A 406 -6.90 -18.59 25.55
CA GLN A 406 -6.72 -20.02 25.38
C GLN A 406 -5.65 -20.26 24.33
N LEU A 407 -4.41 -20.42 24.80
CA LEU A 407 -3.42 -21.36 24.28
C LEU A 407 -2.32 -21.51 25.33
N LYS A 408 -2.56 -22.46 26.25
CA LYS A 408 -1.50 -23.31 26.79
C LYS A 408 -1.47 -24.58 25.97
#